data_AF-A0A8J2U9I8-F1
#
_entry.id   AF-A0A8J2U9I8-F1
#
_cell.length_a   1.000
_cell.length_b   1.000
_cell.length_c   1.000
_cell.angle_alpha   90.00
_cell.angle_beta   90.00
_cell.angle_gamma   90.00
#
_symmetry.space_group_name_H-M   'P 1'
#
loop_
_entity.id
_entity.type
_entity.pdbx_description
1 polymer ?
#
loop_
_entity_poly.entity_id
_entity_poly.type
_entity_poly.pdbx_seq_one_letter_code
_entity_poly.pdbx_strand_id
1 'polypeptide(L)'
;MLRQRKGQSYLEIGFKDKEAHFDRVNCAYKVSVGRMPGATFHGDSNAFFSRNFEQFDLIFVDGYHTEQQALKDVRNALGCLTPGGIVVIHDCMPPDAWHQRGPEDYVEGTAWNGTVWKAALRLFNELYYRCSLIDMDWGCAVIDTSQHQHPLLRKLPDELSYELHYPLLVEYKIGVSQYLRRLVEVFLHVACMHNWKQVCEEEMQYLHRNGFDRVNLTLLGSDDDRCWVDSLSRELNMRVEVLFQEQDLNNFERPAMLAIESFARRYEGFVLYLHSKGVSNPADVNKAKWRRLMLRELVENWETCILQLPNYDLIGVNWREMPPISHFCGNFWYASTQYLRMLADFRHYYENPRYQLWDRVSSKRLGCEFWIGSCQQAKPKVLSLVCSNVDFCSGEFWRNKN
;
A
#
# COMPACT_ATOMS: atom_id res chain seq x y z
N MET A 1 -5.61 4.27 -5.28
CA MET A 1 -5.90 5.65 -4.83
C MET A 1 -7.32 5.80 -4.32
N LEU A 2 -8.36 5.73 -5.15
CA LEU A 2 -9.77 5.84 -4.72
C LEU A 2 -10.13 4.94 -3.51
N ARG A 3 -9.83 3.64 -3.60
CA ARG A 3 -10.07 2.68 -2.49
C ARG A 3 -9.46 3.14 -1.17
N GLN A 4 -8.21 3.60 -1.18
CA GLN A 4 -7.49 4.07 0.00
C GLN A 4 -8.15 5.31 0.64
N ARG A 5 -8.91 6.08 -0.12
CA ARG A 5 -9.58 7.28 0.40
C ARG A 5 -11.05 7.04 0.71
N LYS A 6 -11.53 5.80 0.56
CA LYS A 6 -12.97 5.50 0.48
C LYS A 6 -13.68 6.39 -0.56
N GLY A 7 -12.95 6.87 -1.57
CA GLY A 7 -13.44 7.81 -2.57
C GLY A 7 -14.55 7.18 -3.40
N GLN A 8 -15.62 7.93 -3.59
CA GLN A 8 -16.85 7.50 -4.26
C GLN A 8 -17.12 8.26 -5.56
N SER A 9 -16.36 9.32 -5.84
CA SER A 9 -16.53 10.17 -7.01
C SER A 9 -15.24 10.27 -7.85
N TYR A 10 -15.36 10.05 -9.15
CA TYR A 10 -14.25 10.07 -10.12
C TYR A 10 -14.60 10.92 -11.34
N LEU A 11 -13.67 11.78 -11.75
CA LEU A 11 -13.76 12.57 -12.98
C LEU A 11 -12.60 12.21 -13.91
N GLU A 12 -12.91 11.89 -15.17
CA GLU A 12 -11.93 11.64 -16.23
C GLU A 12 -12.00 12.74 -17.29
N ILE A 13 -10.93 13.50 -17.44
CA ILE A 13 -10.75 14.47 -18.52
C ILE A 13 -9.92 13.84 -19.62
N GLY A 14 -10.41 13.91 -20.86
CA GLY A 14 -9.73 13.34 -22.02
C GLY A 14 -10.25 11.95 -22.40
N PHE A 15 -11.53 11.69 -22.14
CA PHE A 15 -12.16 10.41 -22.42
C PHE A 15 -12.02 10.02 -23.90
N LYS A 16 -11.42 8.84 -24.14
CA LYS A 16 -11.23 8.26 -25.48
C LYS A 16 -12.11 7.02 -25.69
N ASP A 17 -12.08 6.07 -24.75
CA ASP A 17 -12.80 4.79 -24.84
C ASP A 17 -13.32 4.36 -23.46
N LYS A 18 -14.61 3.99 -23.42
CA LYS A 18 -15.31 3.55 -22.22
C LYS A 18 -14.79 2.22 -21.67
N GLU A 19 -14.61 1.23 -22.54
CA GLU A 19 -14.36 -0.16 -22.15
C GLU A 19 -12.88 -0.40 -21.82
N ALA A 20 -12.00 0.37 -22.45
CA ALA A 20 -10.56 0.25 -22.25
C ALA A 20 -10.11 0.70 -20.86
N HIS A 21 -10.66 1.82 -20.34
CA HIS A 21 -10.15 2.48 -19.14
C HIS A 21 -11.25 2.88 -18.15
N PHE A 22 -12.22 3.69 -18.58
CA PHE A 22 -13.20 4.32 -17.68
C PHE A 22 -14.04 3.30 -16.88
N ASP A 23 -14.51 2.22 -17.51
CA ASP A 23 -15.33 1.20 -16.84
C ASP A 23 -14.54 0.35 -15.85
N ARG A 24 -13.22 0.23 -16.03
CA ARG A 24 -12.34 -0.53 -15.12
C ARG A 24 -12.08 0.20 -13.80
N VAL A 25 -12.34 1.51 -13.74
CA VAL A 25 -12.27 2.27 -12.49
C VAL A 25 -13.46 1.90 -11.60
N ASN A 26 -13.18 1.19 -10.50
CA ASN A 26 -14.18 0.83 -9.51
C ASN A 26 -14.51 2.02 -8.60
N CYS A 27 -15.57 2.74 -8.93
CA CYS A 27 -16.05 3.92 -8.21
C CYS A 27 -17.58 4.03 -8.37
N ALA A 28 -18.27 4.48 -7.32
CA ALA A 28 -19.74 4.52 -7.30
C ALA A 28 -20.30 5.58 -8.26
N TYR A 29 -19.67 6.74 -8.33
CA TYR A 29 -20.03 7.84 -9.19
C TYR A 29 -18.85 8.23 -10.09
N LYS A 30 -19.08 8.26 -11.40
CA LYS A 30 -18.05 8.53 -12.40
C LYS A 30 -18.58 9.48 -13.46
N VAL A 31 -17.79 10.49 -13.81
CA VAL A 31 -18.07 11.44 -14.89
C VAL A 31 -16.88 11.42 -15.86
N SER A 32 -17.16 11.26 -17.15
CA SER A 32 -16.15 11.40 -18.21
C SER A 32 -16.41 12.63 -19.07
N VAL A 33 -15.34 13.29 -19.48
CA VAL A 33 -15.35 14.50 -20.32
C VAL A 33 -14.53 14.24 -21.56
N GLY A 34 -15.15 14.32 -22.73
CA GLY A 34 -14.47 14.13 -24.01
C GLY A 34 -15.39 14.36 -25.20
N ARG A 35 -14.80 14.29 -26.40
CA ARG A 35 -15.53 14.43 -27.67
C ARG A 35 -15.94 13.08 -28.28
N MET A 36 -15.55 11.98 -27.65
CA MET A 36 -15.87 10.65 -28.12
C MET A 36 -17.26 10.22 -27.66
N PRO A 37 -17.99 9.41 -28.47
CA PRO A 37 -19.25 8.82 -28.06
C PRO A 37 -19.09 8.02 -26.75
N GLY A 38 -20.04 8.19 -25.82
CA GLY A 38 -20.03 7.50 -24.53
C GLY A 38 -19.47 8.31 -23.36
N ALA A 39 -18.93 9.50 -23.59
CA ALA A 39 -18.58 10.43 -22.53
C ALA A 39 -19.84 10.92 -21.77
N THR A 40 -19.76 11.07 -20.44
CA THR A 40 -20.85 11.66 -19.64
C THR A 40 -21.13 13.10 -20.06
N PHE A 41 -20.07 13.87 -20.33
CA PHE A 41 -20.13 15.21 -20.90
C PHE A 41 -19.46 15.22 -22.27
N HIS A 42 -20.24 15.50 -23.31
CA HIS A 42 -19.75 15.61 -24.67
C HIS A 42 -19.25 17.03 -24.98
N GLY A 43 -17.94 17.25 -24.95
CA GLY A 43 -17.32 18.56 -25.17
C GLY A 43 -15.86 18.60 -24.70
N ASP A 44 -15.27 19.80 -24.67
CA ASP A 44 -13.96 20.02 -24.07
C ASP A 44 -14.02 20.29 -22.56
N SER A 45 -12.86 20.14 -21.90
CA SER A 45 -12.70 20.36 -20.47
C SER A 45 -13.06 21.78 -20.04
N ASN A 46 -12.75 22.80 -20.85
CA ASN A 46 -13.09 24.18 -20.56
C ASN A 46 -14.62 24.37 -20.44
N ALA A 47 -15.38 23.82 -21.39
CA ALA A 47 -16.84 23.86 -21.37
C ALA A 47 -17.40 23.10 -20.16
N PHE A 48 -16.85 21.92 -19.84
CA PHE A 48 -17.24 21.16 -18.64
C PHE A 48 -17.00 21.96 -17.36
N PHE A 49 -15.76 22.41 -17.12
CA PHE A 49 -15.40 23.12 -15.90
C PHE A 49 -16.18 24.44 -15.72
N SER A 50 -16.56 25.12 -16.81
CA SER A 50 -17.39 26.34 -16.73
C SER A 50 -18.81 26.09 -16.21
N ARG A 51 -19.28 24.83 -16.23
CA ARG A 51 -20.65 24.43 -15.84
C ARG A 51 -20.66 23.45 -14.66
N ASN A 52 -19.49 22.99 -14.22
CA ASN A 52 -19.38 21.99 -13.16
C ASN A 52 -19.51 22.65 -11.78
N PHE A 53 -20.44 22.15 -10.98
CA PHE A 53 -20.61 22.50 -9.57
C PHE A 53 -20.36 21.31 -8.63
N GLU A 54 -20.03 20.16 -9.20
CA GLU A 54 -19.79 18.92 -8.45
C GLU A 54 -18.33 18.86 -7.99
N GLN A 55 -18.10 18.08 -6.92
CA GLN A 55 -16.75 17.78 -6.43
C GLN A 55 -16.41 16.30 -6.61
N PHE A 56 -15.12 16.02 -6.77
CA PHE A 56 -14.62 14.67 -7.05
C PHE A 56 -13.48 14.26 -6.11
N ASP A 57 -13.45 12.99 -5.70
CA ASP A 57 -12.39 12.43 -4.83
C ASP A 57 -11.10 12.10 -5.60
N LEU A 58 -11.25 11.75 -6.88
CA LEU A 58 -10.12 11.57 -7.80
C LEU A 58 -10.46 12.18 -9.15
N ILE A 59 -9.54 13.00 -9.66
CA ILE A 59 -9.63 13.57 -11.02
C ILE A 59 -8.43 13.09 -11.82
N PHE A 60 -8.69 12.45 -12.96
CA PHE A 60 -7.67 12.02 -13.92
C PHE A 60 -7.66 12.97 -15.11
N VAL A 61 -6.50 13.54 -15.42
CA VAL A 61 -6.28 14.52 -16.48
C VAL A 61 -5.41 13.91 -17.57
N ASP A 62 -6.02 13.59 -18.70
CA ASP A 62 -5.40 13.10 -19.94
C ASP A 62 -6.03 13.79 -21.17
N GLY A 63 -6.26 15.11 -21.04
CA GLY A 63 -6.98 15.93 -22.00
C GLY A 63 -6.15 16.30 -23.23
N TYR A 64 -5.89 17.60 -23.41
CA TYR A 64 -5.06 18.07 -24.52
C TYR A 64 -3.62 18.29 -24.05
N HIS A 65 -2.65 17.70 -24.76
CA HIS A 65 -1.29 17.49 -24.28
C HIS A 65 -0.37 18.72 -24.45
N THR A 66 -0.93 19.91 -24.22
CA THR A 66 -0.17 21.18 -24.19
C THR A 66 0.00 21.64 -22.75
N GLU A 67 1.16 22.22 -22.44
CA GLU A 67 1.44 22.82 -21.13
C GLU A 67 0.32 23.76 -20.68
N GLN A 68 -0.15 24.65 -21.56
CA GLN A 68 -1.15 25.66 -21.22
C GLN A 68 -2.50 25.03 -20.84
N GLN A 69 -2.97 24.05 -21.62
CA GLN A 69 -4.25 23.40 -21.35
C GLN A 69 -4.15 22.46 -20.14
N ALA A 70 -3.07 21.68 -20.00
CA ALA A 70 -2.86 20.81 -18.84
C ALA A 70 -2.79 21.61 -17.53
N LEU A 71 -2.07 22.75 -17.50
CA LEU A 71 -2.05 23.66 -16.34
C LEU A 71 -3.46 24.14 -15.97
N LYS A 72 -4.25 24.52 -16.98
CA LYS A 72 -5.61 25.02 -16.78
C LYS A 72 -6.53 23.91 -16.26
N ASP A 73 -6.47 22.72 -16.85
CA ASP A 73 -7.27 21.57 -16.45
C ASP A 73 -6.96 21.15 -15.02
N VAL A 74 -5.69 21.12 -14.63
CA VAL A 74 -5.29 20.77 -13.26
C VAL A 74 -5.73 21.84 -12.26
N ARG A 75 -5.62 23.14 -12.59
CA ARG A 75 -6.10 24.21 -11.71
C ARG A 75 -7.61 24.16 -11.52
N ASN A 76 -8.37 23.88 -12.59
CA ASN A 76 -9.81 23.68 -12.48
C ASN A 76 -10.15 22.42 -11.68
N ALA A 77 -9.42 21.32 -11.91
CA ALA A 77 -9.56 20.08 -11.15
C ALA A 77 -9.33 20.29 -9.65
N LEU A 78 -8.28 21.02 -9.27
CA LEU A 78 -8.05 21.40 -7.87
C LEU A 78 -9.21 22.23 -7.29
N GLY A 79 -9.87 23.05 -8.10
CA GLY A 79 -11.04 23.85 -7.70
C GLY A 79 -12.33 23.05 -7.48
N CYS A 80 -12.42 21.83 -8.01
CA CYS A 80 -13.56 20.92 -7.82
C CYS A 80 -13.17 19.59 -7.18
N LEU A 81 -12.09 19.58 -6.42
CA LEU A 81 -11.65 18.42 -5.67
C LEU A 81 -12.32 18.41 -4.28
N THR A 82 -12.72 17.23 -3.81
CA THR A 82 -13.15 17.08 -2.40
C THR A 82 -11.95 17.32 -1.46
N PRO A 83 -12.17 17.71 -0.19
CA PRO A 83 -11.08 17.87 0.77
C PRO A 83 -10.24 16.59 0.89
N GLY A 84 -8.95 16.69 0.57
CA GLY A 84 -8.03 15.55 0.59
C GLY A 84 -8.14 14.61 -0.63
N GLY A 85 -8.81 15.02 -1.71
CA GLY A 85 -8.82 14.29 -2.97
C GLY A 85 -7.47 14.28 -3.70
N ILE A 86 -7.42 13.57 -4.82
CA ILE A 86 -6.22 13.43 -5.65
C ILE A 86 -6.47 13.93 -7.07
N VAL A 87 -5.48 14.64 -7.65
CA VAL A 87 -5.38 14.83 -9.09
C VAL A 87 -4.26 13.95 -9.63
N VAL A 88 -4.54 13.22 -10.71
CA VAL A 88 -3.56 12.44 -11.48
C VAL A 88 -3.48 13.04 -12.88
N ILE A 89 -2.26 13.28 -13.36
CA ILE A 89 -1.97 13.83 -14.67
C ILE A 89 -1.15 12.79 -15.42
N HIS A 90 -1.60 12.39 -16.61
CA HIS A 90 -0.92 11.41 -17.43
C HIS A 90 0.17 12.05 -18.30
N ASP A 91 0.95 11.25 -19.03
CA ASP A 91 1.98 11.69 -19.99
C ASP A 91 3.05 12.66 -19.45
N CYS A 92 3.40 12.52 -18.18
CA CYS A 92 4.38 13.38 -17.52
C CYS A 92 5.82 12.86 -17.59
N MET A 93 6.06 11.67 -18.16
CA MET A 93 7.40 11.10 -18.40
C MET A 93 7.61 10.70 -19.86
N PRO A 94 7.78 11.68 -20.77
CA PRO A 94 8.24 11.40 -22.13
C PRO A 94 9.54 10.57 -22.10
N PRO A 95 9.67 9.51 -22.94
CA PRO A 95 10.88 8.70 -23.01
C PRO A 95 12.10 9.48 -23.48
N ASP A 96 11.90 10.45 -24.37
CA ASP A 96 12.94 11.33 -24.91
C ASP A 96 12.35 12.68 -25.37
N ALA A 97 13.23 13.58 -25.80
CA ALA A 97 12.88 14.92 -26.26
C ALA A 97 11.97 14.93 -27.51
N TRP A 98 11.88 13.85 -28.28
CA TRP A 98 11.02 13.76 -29.46
C TRP A 98 9.55 13.58 -29.08
N HIS A 99 9.28 12.90 -27.97
CA HIS A 99 7.91 12.62 -27.54
C HIS A 99 7.19 13.86 -26.99
N GLN A 100 7.93 14.89 -26.58
CA GLN A 100 7.38 16.15 -26.06
C GLN A 100 7.09 17.23 -27.12
N ARG A 101 7.19 16.89 -28.41
CA ARG A 101 6.92 17.81 -29.52
C ARG A 101 5.52 18.45 -29.43
N GLY A 102 5.33 19.60 -30.08
CA GLY A 102 4.05 20.29 -30.07
C GLY A 102 2.96 19.54 -30.87
N PRO A 103 1.69 19.92 -30.70
CA PRO A 103 0.57 19.31 -31.42
C PRO A 103 0.65 19.48 -32.94
N GLU A 104 1.39 20.47 -33.43
CA GLU A 104 1.67 20.69 -34.85
C GLU A 104 2.44 19.52 -35.50
N ASP A 105 3.26 18.81 -34.73
CA ASP A 105 4.03 17.64 -35.16
C ASP A 105 3.38 16.31 -34.74
N TYR A 106 2.15 16.36 -34.23
CA TYR A 106 1.41 15.15 -33.86
C TYR A 106 0.84 14.47 -35.10
N VAL A 107 1.07 13.17 -35.20
CA VAL A 107 0.49 12.30 -36.22
C VAL A 107 -0.29 11.20 -35.52
N GLU A 108 -1.54 10.98 -35.93
CA GLU A 108 -2.41 9.95 -35.36
C GLU A 108 -1.73 8.57 -35.41
N GLY A 109 -1.81 7.83 -34.30
CA GLY A 109 -1.15 6.52 -34.15
C GLY A 109 0.33 6.58 -33.78
N THR A 110 0.94 7.77 -33.64
CA THR A 110 2.32 7.91 -33.14
C THR A 110 2.36 8.17 -31.64
N ALA A 111 3.43 7.72 -30.97
CA ALA A 111 3.67 8.02 -29.56
C ALA A 111 3.90 9.52 -29.37
N TRP A 112 3.16 10.13 -28.45
CA TRP A 112 3.17 11.57 -28.22
C TRP A 112 2.70 11.89 -26.81
N ASN A 113 3.58 12.49 -26.00
CA ASN A 113 3.26 12.97 -24.66
C ASN A 113 2.95 14.47 -24.64
N GLY A 114 3.38 15.19 -25.68
CA GLY A 114 3.32 16.64 -25.73
C GLY A 114 4.07 17.30 -24.58
N THR A 115 3.63 18.48 -24.19
CA THR A 115 4.35 19.32 -23.21
C THR A 115 3.78 19.22 -21.80
N VAL A 116 3.05 18.14 -21.47
CA VAL A 116 2.37 17.96 -20.17
C VAL A 116 3.35 17.93 -18.99
N TRP A 117 4.54 17.36 -19.17
CA TRP A 117 5.60 17.35 -18.14
C TRP A 117 5.97 18.77 -17.67
N LYS A 118 5.89 19.78 -18.56
CA LYS A 118 6.15 21.19 -18.21
C LYS A 118 5.11 21.71 -17.21
N ALA A 119 3.84 21.39 -17.44
CA ALA A 119 2.75 21.72 -16.53
C ALA A 119 2.96 21.07 -15.16
N ALA A 120 3.27 19.77 -15.13
CA ALA A 120 3.56 19.05 -13.90
C ALA A 120 4.73 19.67 -13.12
N LEU A 121 5.84 20.01 -13.79
CA LEU A 121 6.99 20.66 -13.15
C LEU A 121 6.61 21.99 -12.50
N ARG A 122 5.86 22.85 -13.22
CA ARG A 122 5.42 24.15 -12.66
C ARG A 122 4.54 23.96 -11.44
N LEU A 123 3.56 23.07 -11.51
CA LEU A 123 2.65 22.77 -10.41
C LEU A 123 3.40 22.21 -9.21
N PHE A 124 4.30 21.24 -9.41
CA PHE A 124 5.07 20.62 -8.33
C PHE A 124 6.00 21.62 -7.64
N ASN A 125 6.50 22.59 -8.39
CA ASN A 125 7.36 23.66 -7.87
C ASN A 125 6.60 24.70 -7.02
N GLU A 126 5.29 24.90 -7.24
CA GLU A 126 4.48 25.94 -6.58
C GLU A 126 3.56 25.41 -5.47
N LEU A 127 3.10 24.16 -5.57
CA LEU A 127 2.07 23.62 -4.68
C LEU A 127 2.62 23.21 -3.30
N TYR A 128 1.84 23.53 -2.27
CA TYR A 128 2.04 23.08 -0.89
C TYR A 128 1.50 21.65 -0.62
N TYR A 129 1.03 20.97 -1.66
CA TYR A 129 0.53 19.61 -1.60
C TYR A 129 1.61 18.62 -1.98
N ARG A 130 1.52 17.39 -1.46
CA ARG A 130 2.48 16.35 -1.80
C ARG A 130 2.37 16.01 -3.29
N CYS A 131 3.49 16.11 -3.98
CA CYS A 131 3.60 15.80 -5.39
C CYS A 131 4.51 14.58 -5.61
N SER A 132 4.15 13.71 -6.54
CA SER A 132 4.97 12.55 -6.89
C SER A 132 4.79 12.20 -8.37
N LEU A 133 5.89 11.91 -9.06
CA LEU A 133 5.87 11.41 -10.42
C LEU A 133 5.98 9.88 -10.37
N ILE A 134 4.90 9.16 -10.63
CA ILE A 134 4.91 7.70 -10.56
C ILE A 134 5.45 7.14 -11.87
N ASP A 135 6.52 6.35 -11.77
CA ASP A 135 7.14 5.62 -12.87
C ASP A 135 6.28 4.41 -13.28
N MET A 136 5.23 4.71 -14.02
CA MET A 136 4.35 3.73 -14.63
C MET A 136 3.85 4.26 -15.96
N ASP A 137 3.72 3.36 -16.94
CA ASP A 137 3.27 3.72 -18.29
C ASP A 137 4.13 4.85 -18.87
N TRP A 138 3.54 5.98 -19.27
CA TRP A 138 4.21 7.17 -19.77
C TRP A 138 4.38 8.27 -18.70
N GLY A 139 4.31 7.88 -17.42
CA GLY A 139 4.49 8.76 -16.26
C GLY A 139 3.21 9.42 -15.78
N CYS A 140 2.85 9.13 -14.52
CA CYS A 140 1.68 9.70 -13.88
C CYS A 140 2.10 10.69 -12.78
N ALA A 141 1.91 11.99 -13.00
CA ALA A 141 2.10 12.98 -11.95
C ALA A 141 0.88 13.00 -11.02
N VAL A 142 1.13 12.87 -9.72
CA VAL A 142 0.09 12.79 -8.67
C VAL A 142 0.22 13.97 -7.74
N ILE A 143 -0.87 14.68 -7.54
CA ILE A 143 -1.02 15.74 -6.53
C ILE A 143 -1.98 15.22 -5.47
N ASP A 144 -1.46 14.97 -4.27
CA ASP A 144 -2.21 14.48 -3.11
C ASP A 144 -2.48 15.64 -2.15
N THR A 145 -3.73 16.11 -2.12
CA THR A 145 -4.11 17.29 -1.32
C THR A 145 -4.31 16.99 0.16
N SER A 146 -4.28 15.73 0.58
CA SER A 146 -4.35 15.35 2.00
C SER A 146 -3.01 15.43 2.72
N GLN A 147 -1.92 15.58 1.96
CA GLN A 147 -0.58 15.65 2.49
C GLN A 147 0.07 16.94 2.04
N HIS A 148 0.84 17.54 2.92
CA HIS A 148 1.54 18.78 2.64
C HIS A 148 3.03 18.54 2.41
N GLN A 149 3.62 19.40 1.59
CA GLN A 149 5.06 19.51 1.41
C GLN A 149 5.47 20.98 1.37
N HIS A 150 6.76 21.25 1.53
CA HIS A 150 7.29 22.58 1.25
C HIS A 150 7.60 22.70 -0.24
N PRO A 151 7.00 23.67 -0.98
CA PRO A 151 7.32 23.89 -2.37
C PRO A 151 8.76 24.37 -2.52
N LEU A 152 9.43 23.97 -3.60
CA LEU A 152 10.82 24.34 -3.86
C LEU A 152 10.96 25.76 -4.41
N LEU A 153 9.90 26.31 -5.01
CA LEU A 153 9.81 27.70 -5.50
C LEU A 153 11.02 28.12 -6.36
N ARG A 154 11.52 27.20 -7.20
CA ARG A 154 12.60 27.46 -8.15
C ARG A 154 12.19 28.55 -9.12
N LYS A 155 13.13 29.42 -9.48
CA LYS A 155 12.93 30.40 -10.56
C LYS A 155 12.98 29.68 -11.90
N LEU A 156 11.82 29.31 -12.43
CA LEU A 156 11.69 28.68 -13.75
C LEU A 156 11.50 29.77 -14.83
N PRO A 157 12.10 29.61 -16.03
CA PRO A 157 11.85 30.52 -17.15
C PRO A 157 10.43 30.33 -17.73
N ASP A 158 10.01 31.27 -18.57
CA ASP A 158 8.74 31.18 -19.30
C ASP A 158 8.74 30.00 -20.29
N GLU A 159 9.88 29.75 -20.94
CA GLU A 159 10.06 28.60 -21.85
C GLU A 159 10.98 27.55 -21.23
N LEU A 160 10.45 26.34 -21.00
CA LEU A 160 11.21 25.22 -20.45
C LEU A 160 11.84 24.38 -21.57
N SER A 161 13.17 24.23 -21.51
CA SER A 161 13.92 23.22 -22.29
C SER A 161 13.85 21.85 -21.62
N TYR A 162 13.70 20.80 -22.44
CA TYR A 162 13.67 19.42 -22.00
C TYR A 162 14.95 19.02 -21.26
N GLU A 163 16.10 19.27 -21.87
CA GLU A 163 17.42 18.86 -21.38
C GLU A 163 17.77 19.49 -20.04
N LEU A 164 17.36 20.75 -19.84
CA LEU A 164 17.71 21.51 -18.64
C LEU A 164 16.70 21.34 -17.51
N HIS A 165 15.40 21.23 -17.83
CA HIS A 165 14.34 21.36 -16.82
C HIS A 165 13.59 20.06 -16.54
N TYR A 166 13.47 19.13 -17.49
CA TYR A 166 12.82 17.84 -17.23
C TYR A 166 13.50 17.04 -16.10
N PRO A 167 14.85 17.04 -15.96
CA PRO A 167 15.49 16.40 -14.81
C PRO A 167 14.98 16.90 -13.45
N LEU A 168 14.53 18.16 -13.35
CA LEU A 168 13.96 18.71 -12.12
C LEU A 168 12.61 18.09 -11.75
N LEU A 169 11.84 17.63 -12.74
CA LEU A 169 10.60 16.88 -12.51
C LEU A 169 10.92 15.44 -12.09
N VAL A 170 11.95 14.84 -12.67
CA VAL A 170 12.40 13.48 -12.35
C VAL A 170 12.87 13.36 -10.91
N GLU A 171 13.25 14.45 -10.24
CA GLU A 171 13.52 14.44 -8.78
C GLU A 171 12.29 14.03 -7.94
N TYR A 172 11.07 14.18 -8.47
CA TYR A 172 9.82 13.72 -7.84
C TYR A 172 9.49 12.26 -8.16
N LYS A 173 10.32 11.59 -8.97
CA LYS A 173 10.09 10.23 -9.46
C LYS A 173 10.09 9.22 -8.31
N ILE A 174 9.06 8.37 -8.29
CA ILE A 174 8.95 7.22 -7.39
C ILE A 174 8.43 6.00 -8.17
N GLY A 175 8.89 4.81 -7.79
CA GLY A 175 8.34 3.57 -8.34
C GLY A 175 6.94 3.27 -7.80
N VAL A 176 6.17 2.47 -8.54
CA VAL A 176 4.83 2.00 -8.11
C VAL A 176 4.91 1.27 -6.77
N SER A 177 5.87 0.35 -6.62
CA SER A 177 6.09 -0.39 -5.38
C SER A 177 6.35 0.54 -4.20
N GLN A 178 7.18 1.57 -4.40
CA GLN A 178 7.48 2.56 -3.35
C GLN A 178 6.26 3.41 -2.98
N TYR A 179 5.43 3.79 -3.96
CA TYR A 179 4.16 4.47 -3.70
C TYR A 179 3.22 3.59 -2.86
N LEU A 180 3.05 2.33 -3.25
CA LEU A 180 2.18 1.38 -2.56
C LEU A 180 2.71 0.96 -1.18
N ARG A 181 4.03 0.92 -0.97
CA ARG A 181 4.64 0.63 0.35
C ARG A 181 4.22 1.62 1.42
N ARG A 182 3.97 2.87 1.05
CA ARG A 182 3.45 3.89 1.98
C ARG A 182 2.04 3.57 2.49
N LEU A 183 1.36 2.61 1.88
CA LEU A 183 0.02 2.16 2.24
C LEU A 183 0.04 0.93 3.15
N VAL A 184 1.22 0.38 3.43
CA VAL A 184 1.42 -0.76 4.32
C VAL A 184 1.82 -0.26 5.70
N GLU A 185 1.05 -0.64 6.70
CA GLU A 185 1.41 -0.45 8.10
C GLU A 185 1.96 -1.77 8.68
N VAL A 186 3.13 -1.71 9.31
CA VAL A 186 3.79 -2.89 9.89
C VAL A 186 3.39 -3.06 11.34
N PHE A 187 2.97 -4.27 11.71
CA PHE A 187 2.71 -4.70 13.07
C PHE A 187 3.65 -5.84 13.44
N LEU A 188 4.44 -5.65 14.50
CA LEU A 188 5.37 -6.64 15.03
C LEU A 188 4.99 -7.01 16.47
N HIS A 189 4.74 -8.29 16.71
CA HIS A 189 4.54 -8.81 18.07
C HIS A 189 5.81 -9.48 18.61
N VAL A 190 6.30 -9.03 19.76
CA VAL A 190 7.52 -9.57 20.38
C VAL A 190 7.18 -10.17 21.74
N ALA A 191 7.40 -11.47 21.89
CA ALA A 191 7.31 -12.15 23.17
C ALA A 191 8.71 -12.32 23.77
N CYS A 192 8.99 -11.66 24.90
CA CYS A 192 10.31 -11.61 25.52
C CYS A 192 10.64 -12.90 26.29
N MET A 193 10.89 -13.99 25.56
CA MET A 193 11.30 -15.27 26.11
C MET A 193 12.52 -15.83 25.39
N HIS A 194 13.35 -16.60 26.09
CA HIS A 194 14.51 -17.30 25.52
C HIS A 194 15.42 -16.37 24.67
N ASN A 195 15.58 -16.64 23.38
CA ASN A 195 16.44 -15.89 22.46
C ASN A 195 15.73 -14.75 21.72
N TRP A 196 14.67 -14.16 22.30
CA TRP A 196 13.86 -13.14 21.66
C TRP A 196 14.65 -11.92 21.15
N LYS A 197 15.70 -11.49 21.85
CA LYS A 197 16.53 -10.35 21.43
C LYS A 197 17.14 -10.58 20.05
N GLN A 198 17.74 -11.76 19.86
CA GLN A 198 18.31 -12.16 18.57
C GLN A 198 17.25 -12.21 17.46
N VAL A 199 16.05 -12.70 17.78
CA VAL A 199 14.95 -12.81 16.81
C VAL A 199 14.40 -11.42 16.44
N CYS A 200 14.17 -10.57 17.43
CA CYS A 200 13.70 -9.20 17.25
C CYS A 200 14.71 -8.36 16.45
N GLU A 201 16.00 -8.50 16.76
CA GLU A 201 17.07 -7.86 15.99
C GLU A 201 17.07 -8.33 14.53
N GLU A 202 17.00 -9.64 14.28
CA GLU A 202 16.91 -10.19 12.92
C GLU A 202 15.70 -9.60 12.18
N GLU A 203 14.51 -9.64 12.76
CA GLU A 203 13.27 -9.13 12.15
C GLU A 203 13.32 -7.63 11.87
N MET A 204 13.80 -6.81 12.82
CA MET A 204 13.94 -5.36 12.64
C MET A 204 15.00 -5.01 11.58
N GLN A 205 16.10 -5.76 11.51
CA GLN A 205 17.10 -5.58 10.45
C GLN A 205 16.54 -5.93 9.06
N TYR A 206 15.73 -6.99 8.93
CA TYR A 206 15.05 -7.30 7.67
C TYR A 206 14.12 -6.17 7.25
N LEU A 207 13.32 -5.64 8.19
CA LEU A 207 12.41 -4.52 7.92
C LEU A 207 13.18 -3.26 7.49
N HIS A 208 14.21 -2.87 8.25
CA HIS A 208 15.01 -1.67 7.96
C HIS A 208 15.70 -1.74 6.59
N ARG A 209 16.39 -2.85 6.29
CA ARG A 209 17.09 -3.01 4.99
C ARG A 209 16.15 -2.96 3.79
N ASN A 210 14.88 -3.29 3.98
CA ASN A 210 13.84 -3.25 2.96
C ASN A 210 12.96 -1.99 3.05
N GLY A 211 13.40 -0.98 3.81
CA GLY A 211 12.81 0.36 3.95
C GLY A 211 11.44 0.41 4.61
N PHE A 212 11.17 -0.53 5.52
CA PHE A 212 10.06 -0.48 6.46
C PHE A 212 10.52 0.17 7.78
N ASP A 213 10.71 1.48 7.76
CA ASP A 213 11.29 2.21 8.90
C ASP A 213 10.27 2.62 9.98
N ARG A 214 9.01 2.20 9.84
CA ARG A 214 7.92 2.48 10.81
C ARG A 214 7.28 1.17 11.24
N VAL A 215 7.27 0.92 12.55
CA VAL A 215 6.77 -0.34 13.12
C VAL A 215 5.88 -0.06 14.32
N ASN A 216 4.67 -0.63 14.30
CA ASN A 216 3.80 -0.70 15.47
C ASN A 216 4.13 -1.99 16.23
N LEU A 217 4.62 -1.85 17.46
CA LEU A 217 5.12 -2.95 18.24
C LEU A 217 4.17 -3.27 19.39
N THR A 218 3.92 -4.55 19.63
CA THR A 218 3.34 -5.02 20.90
C THR A 218 4.35 -5.92 21.58
N LEU A 219 4.62 -5.66 22.86
CA LEU A 219 5.69 -6.28 23.62
C LEU A 219 5.10 -7.08 24.79
N LEU A 220 5.48 -8.34 24.92
CA LEU A 220 5.29 -9.09 26.16
C LEU A 220 6.63 -9.23 26.88
N GLY A 221 7.02 -8.20 27.63
CA GLY A 221 8.31 -8.08 28.31
C GLY A 221 8.34 -6.98 29.38
N SER A 222 9.44 -6.94 30.11
CA SER A 222 9.71 -5.96 31.17
C SER A 222 10.05 -4.57 30.62
N ASP A 223 10.18 -3.58 31.50
CA ASP A 223 10.66 -2.24 31.12
C ASP A 223 12.10 -2.26 30.60
N ASP A 224 12.94 -3.16 31.11
CA ASP A 224 14.31 -3.35 30.61
C ASP A 224 14.31 -3.91 29.18
N ASP A 225 13.37 -4.81 28.88
CA ASP A 225 13.20 -5.34 27.52
C ASP A 225 12.74 -4.24 26.56
N ARG A 226 11.86 -3.34 27.00
CA ARG A 226 11.46 -2.16 26.23
C ARG A 226 12.63 -1.20 26.01
N CYS A 227 13.40 -0.89 27.04
CA CYS A 227 14.61 -0.05 26.92
C CYS A 227 15.60 -0.63 25.90
N TRP A 228 15.70 -1.96 25.83
CA TRP A 228 16.52 -2.64 24.83
C TRP A 228 15.97 -2.44 23.41
N VAL A 229 14.66 -2.63 23.19
CA VAL A 229 14.00 -2.38 21.89
C VAL A 229 14.16 -0.92 21.46
N ASP A 230 13.99 0.03 22.37
CA ASP A 230 14.18 1.46 22.10
C ASP A 230 15.62 1.77 21.68
N SER A 231 16.61 1.08 22.28
CA SER A 231 18.02 1.24 21.92
C SER A 231 18.30 0.71 20.51
N LEU A 232 17.79 -0.48 20.18
CA LEU A 232 17.88 -1.05 18.84
C LEU A 232 17.16 -0.19 17.79
N SER A 233 16.00 0.37 18.12
CA SER A 233 15.25 1.28 17.25
C SER A 233 16.07 2.52 16.88
N ARG A 234 16.81 3.10 17.84
CA ARG A 234 17.71 4.24 17.60
C ARG A 234 18.91 3.85 16.76
N GLU A 235 19.49 2.68 17.00
CA GLU A 235 20.62 2.16 16.21
C GLU A 235 20.25 1.97 14.74
N LEU A 236 19.07 1.40 14.47
CA LEU A 236 18.56 1.17 13.11
C LEU A 236 17.89 2.40 12.49
N ASN A 237 17.83 3.54 13.18
CA ASN A 237 17.09 4.74 12.76
C ASN A 237 15.63 4.43 12.35
N MET A 238 15.00 3.50 13.06
CA MET A 238 13.60 3.14 12.86
C MET A 238 12.70 3.90 13.83
N ARG A 239 11.49 4.23 13.40
CA ARG A 239 10.42 4.74 14.26
C ARG A 239 9.56 3.58 14.74
N VAL A 240 9.82 3.12 15.96
CA VAL A 240 9.02 2.10 16.64
C VAL A 240 8.01 2.77 17.58
N GLU A 241 6.73 2.45 17.44
CA GLU A 241 5.67 2.86 18.36
C GLU A 241 5.20 1.63 19.15
N VAL A 242 5.47 1.62 20.46
CA VAL A 242 5.01 0.53 21.34
C VAL A 242 3.55 0.77 21.71
N LEU A 243 2.64 0.01 21.09
CA LEU A 243 1.18 0.13 21.28
C LEU A 243 0.69 -0.60 22.54
N PHE A 244 1.44 -1.59 23.01
CA PHE A 244 1.09 -2.40 24.17
C PHE A 244 2.34 -3.01 24.80
N GLN A 245 2.38 -3.06 26.13
CA GLN A 245 3.44 -3.68 26.91
C GLN A 245 2.83 -4.37 28.14
N GLU A 246 3.16 -5.65 28.35
CA GLU A 246 2.84 -6.42 29.56
C GLU A 246 3.91 -7.47 29.81
N GLN A 247 4.01 -8.04 31.02
CA GLN A 247 4.94 -9.15 31.27
C GLN A 247 4.30 -10.54 31.07
N ASP A 248 2.98 -10.63 31.08
CA ASP A 248 2.27 -11.92 31.00
C ASP A 248 2.29 -12.50 29.58
N LEU A 249 3.15 -13.51 29.39
CA LEU A 249 3.31 -14.27 28.15
C LEU A 249 2.04 -15.06 27.74
N ASN A 250 1.06 -15.24 28.64
CA ASN A 250 -0.22 -15.88 28.31
C ASN A 250 -1.15 -15.00 27.47
N ASN A 251 -0.78 -13.73 27.25
CA ASN A 251 -1.48 -12.90 26.27
C ASN A 251 -1.23 -13.35 24.83
N PHE A 252 -0.15 -14.10 24.55
CA PHE A 252 0.23 -14.49 23.19
C PHE A 252 0.16 -13.28 22.23
N GLU A 253 -0.18 -13.51 20.97
CA GLU A 253 -0.30 -12.44 19.96
C GLU A 253 -1.61 -11.61 20.07
N ARG A 254 -2.42 -11.81 21.13
CA ARG A 254 -3.73 -11.13 21.31
C ARG A 254 -3.63 -9.61 21.23
N PRO A 255 -2.64 -8.92 21.85
CA PRO A 255 -2.54 -7.47 21.76
C PRO A 255 -2.33 -6.97 20.33
N ALA A 256 -1.58 -7.73 19.52
CA ALA A 256 -1.33 -7.38 18.13
C ALA A 256 -2.60 -7.48 17.28
N MET A 257 -3.37 -8.56 17.44
CA MET A 257 -4.64 -8.72 16.72
C MET A 257 -5.66 -7.63 17.08
N LEU A 258 -5.74 -7.23 18.36
CA LEU A 258 -6.57 -6.09 18.79
C LEU A 258 -6.11 -4.77 18.17
N ALA A 259 -4.80 -4.54 18.12
CA ALA A 259 -4.23 -3.34 17.52
C ALA A 259 -4.51 -3.28 16.01
N ILE A 260 -4.33 -4.40 15.30
CA ILE A 260 -4.61 -4.55 13.88
C ILE A 260 -6.09 -4.35 13.57
N GLU A 261 -6.99 -4.98 14.33
CA GLU A 261 -8.44 -4.79 14.17
C GLU A 261 -8.82 -3.31 14.36
N SER A 262 -8.29 -2.67 15.41
CA SER A 262 -8.51 -1.26 15.69
C SER A 262 -7.97 -0.35 14.58
N PHE A 263 -6.82 -0.69 14.00
CA PHE A 263 -6.25 0.01 12.85
C PHE A 263 -7.13 -0.13 11.61
N ALA A 264 -7.53 -1.36 11.27
CA ALA A 264 -8.35 -1.65 10.08
C ALA A 264 -9.73 -0.98 10.12
N ARG A 265 -10.30 -0.76 11.31
CA ARG A 265 -11.55 0.00 11.48
C ARG A 265 -11.39 1.50 11.18
N ARG A 266 -10.20 2.06 11.40
CA ARG A 266 -9.93 3.50 11.30
C ARG A 266 -9.30 3.91 9.98
N TYR A 267 -8.47 3.06 9.40
CA TYR A 267 -7.63 3.39 8.26
C TYR A 267 -7.88 2.45 7.08
N GLU A 268 -7.68 2.99 5.87
CA GLU A 268 -7.63 2.21 4.65
C GLU A 268 -6.18 2.02 4.21
N GLY A 269 -5.88 0.82 3.75
CA GLY A 269 -4.53 0.41 3.38
C GLY A 269 -4.34 -1.08 3.61
N PHE A 270 -3.10 -1.46 3.87
CA PHE A 270 -2.68 -2.83 4.06
C PHE A 270 -1.92 -2.96 5.37
N VAL A 271 -1.94 -4.16 5.93
CA VAL A 271 -1.18 -4.53 7.13
C VAL A 271 -0.14 -5.56 6.73
N LEU A 272 1.10 -5.39 7.17
CA LEU A 272 2.08 -6.47 7.25
C LEU A 272 2.18 -6.89 8.71
N TYR A 273 1.84 -8.14 9.01
CA TYR A 273 1.91 -8.70 10.36
C TYR A 273 3.04 -9.72 10.49
N LEU A 274 3.85 -9.54 11.53
CA LEU A 274 4.97 -10.40 11.92
C LEU A 274 4.92 -10.65 13.45
N HIS A 275 5.53 -11.73 13.90
CA HIS A 275 5.76 -11.96 15.33
C HIS A 275 7.05 -12.73 15.56
N SER A 276 7.56 -12.72 16.79
CA SER A 276 8.82 -13.37 17.18
C SER A 276 8.79 -14.91 17.07
N LYS A 277 8.66 -15.44 15.84
CA LYS A 277 8.41 -16.85 15.56
C LYS A 277 9.62 -17.68 15.97
N GLY A 278 9.37 -18.70 16.79
CA GLY A 278 10.38 -19.68 17.18
C GLY A 278 11.04 -19.43 18.54
N VAL A 279 10.79 -18.28 19.18
CA VAL A 279 11.34 -17.98 20.51
C VAL A 279 10.92 -18.99 21.58
N SER A 280 9.74 -19.61 21.45
CA SER A 280 9.25 -20.63 22.38
C SER A 280 9.95 -22.00 22.26
N ASN A 281 10.78 -22.21 21.23
CA ASN A 281 11.58 -23.42 21.07
C ASN A 281 12.89 -23.06 20.35
N PRO A 282 13.83 -22.38 21.04
CA PRO A 282 15.00 -21.75 20.40
C PRO A 282 15.98 -22.76 19.79
N ALA A 283 15.98 -24.02 20.25
CA ALA A 283 16.84 -25.08 19.74
C ALA A 283 16.34 -25.71 18.42
N ASP A 284 15.11 -25.39 18.01
CA ASP A 284 14.49 -25.93 16.80
C ASP A 284 14.96 -25.16 15.56
N VAL A 285 15.98 -25.73 14.90
CA VAL A 285 16.57 -25.18 13.68
C VAL A 285 15.53 -25.02 12.56
N ASN A 286 14.51 -25.89 12.51
CA ASN A 286 13.46 -25.78 11.50
C ASN A 286 12.62 -24.52 11.74
N LYS A 287 12.23 -24.21 12.98
CA LYS A 287 11.50 -22.96 13.26
C LYS A 287 12.27 -21.71 12.86
N ALA A 288 13.59 -21.69 13.05
CA ALA A 288 14.43 -20.59 12.59
C ALA A 288 14.45 -20.50 11.05
N LYS A 289 14.58 -21.63 10.34
CA LYS A 289 14.44 -21.70 8.88
C LYS A 289 13.07 -21.20 8.40
N TRP A 290 12.00 -21.52 9.12
CA TRP A 290 10.64 -21.09 8.76
C TRP A 290 10.48 -19.58 8.89
N ARG A 291 10.95 -19.01 9.99
CA ARG A 291 10.94 -17.55 10.19
C ARG A 291 11.68 -16.86 9.06
N ARG A 292 12.91 -17.30 8.75
CA ARG A 292 13.72 -16.72 7.67
C ARG A 292 13.08 -16.87 6.29
N LEU A 293 12.45 -18.00 6.00
CA LEU A 293 11.68 -18.16 4.77
C LEU A 293 10.53 -17.15 4.70
N MET A 294 9.75 -16.99 5.77
CA MET A 294 8.66 -16.01 5.80
C MET A 294 9.17 -14.57 5.67
N LEU A 295 10.28 -14.23 6.32
CA LEU A 295 10.94 -12.93 6.17
C LEU A 295 11.43 -12.70 4.74
N ARG A 296 12.05 -13.70 4.11
CA ARG A 296 12.46 -13.61 2.70
C ARG A 296 11.26 -13.34 1.80
N GLU A 297 10.20 -14.14 1.91
CA GLU A 297 9.06 -14.02 1.01
C GLU A 297 8.22 -12.75 1.22
N LEU A 298 8.07 -12.29 2.47
CA LEU A 298 7.16 -11.18 2.79
C LEU A 298 7.87 -9.83 2.99
N VAL A 299 9.14 -9.84 3.40
CA VAL A 299 9.90 -8.62 3.74
C VAL A 299 11.02 -8.35 2.74
N GLU A 300 11.81 -9.36 2.36
CA GLU A 300 12.87 -9.18 1.35
C GLU A 300 12.27 -9.06 -0.06
N ASN A 301 11.33 -9.93 -0.42
CA ASN A 301 10.59 -9.91 -1.68
C ASN A 301 9.37 -8.97 -1.64
N TRP A 302 9.41 -7.91 -0.84
CA TRP A 302 8.27 -7.03 -0.59
C TRP A 302 7.75 -6.36 -1.86
N GLU A 303 8.62 -5.99 -2.82
CA GLU A 303 8.20 -5.32 -4.05
C GLU A 303 7.22 -6.17 -4.84
N THR A 304 7.50 -7.47 -4.95
CA THR A 304 6.61 -8.44 -5.60
C THR A 304 5.30 -8.56 -4.83
N CYS A 305 5.34 -8.66 -3.49
CA CYS A 305 4.13 -8.76 -2.66
C CYS A 305 3.24 -7.53 -2.82
N ILE A 306 3.82 -6.34 -2.75
CA ILE A 306 3.08 -5.08 -2.75
C ILE A 306 2.36 -4.82 -4.07
N LEU A 307 2.93 -5.24 -5.20
CA LEU A 307 2.26 -5.15 -6.50
C LEU A 307 1.03 -6.07 -6.61
N GLN A 308 0.94 -7.12 -5.77
CA GLN A 308 -0.19 -8.03 -5.72
C GLN A 308 -1.30 -7.57 -4.76
N LEU A 309 -0.99 -6.71 -3.78
CA LEU A 309 -1.95 -6.23 -2.78
C LEU A 309 -3.25 -5.62 -3.33
N PRO A 310 -3.28 -4.94 -4.50
CA PRO A 310 -4.54 -4.49 -5.09
C PRO A 310 -5.49 -5.61 -5.55
N ASN A 311 -4.94 -6.80 -5.82
CA ASN A 311 -5.64 -7.94 -6.43
C ASN A 311 -6.04 -9.04 -5.42
N TYR A 312 -5.38 -9.07 -4.26
CA TYR A 312 -5.57 -10.09 -3.23
C TYR A 312 -5.96 -9.47 -1.89
N ASP A 313 -6.81 -10.16 -1.14
CA ASP A 313 -7.19 -9.78 0.22
C ASP A 313 -6.10 -10.14 1.22
N LEU A 314 -5.40 -11.24 0.95
CA LEU A 314 -4.42 -11.88 1.82
C LEU A 314 -3.21 -12.37 1.02
N ILE A 315 -2.00 -12.17 1.57
CA ILE A 315 -0.75 -12.72 1.03
C ILE A 315 0.05 -13.34 2.16
N GLY A 316 0.54 -14.56 1.99
CA GLY A 316 1.35 -15.28 2.97
C GLY A 316 2.05 -16.48 2.35
N VAL A 317 2.79 -17.27 3.15
CA VAL A 317 3.66 -18.32 2.57
C VAL A 317 2.99 -19.68 2.38
N ASN A 318 2.07 -20.05 3.27
CA ASN A 318 1.38 -21.34 3.24
C ASN A 318 -0.04 -21.23 3.79
N TRP A 319 -1.00 -20.99 2.91
CA TRP A 319 -2.41 -20.98 3.22
C TRP A 319 -2.92 -22.41 3.42
N ARG A 320 -3.52 -22.65 4.58
CA ARG A 320 -4.27 -23.85 4.92
C ARG A 320 -5.75 -23.53 4.74
N GLU A 321 -6.37 -24.12 3.73
CA GLU A 321 -7.80 -24.05 3.51
C GLU A 321 -8.51 -25.09 4.38
N MET A 322 -8.90 -24.66 5.58
CA MET A 322 -9.61 -25.51 6.56
C MET A 322 -10.75 -24.71 7.20
N PRO A 323 -11.83 -24.37 6.48
CA PRO A 323 -12.90 -23.55 7.03
C PRO A 323 -13.53 -24.18 8.29
N PRO A 324 -13.81 -23.42 9.36
CA PRO A 324 -13.69 -21.95 9.52
C PRO A 324 -12.36 -21.49 10.14
N ILE A 325 -11.33 -22.35 10.16
CA ILE A 325 -10.01 -22.10 10.75
C ILE A 325 -8.92 -21.98 9.68
N SER A 326 -9.27 -21.52 8.48
CA SER A 326 -8.28 -21.30 7.43
C SER A 326 -7.26 -20.26 7.89
N HIS A 327 -5.98 -20.50 7.65
CA HIS A 327 -4.92 -19.62 8.18
C HIS A 327 -3.64 -19.78 7.38
N PHE A 328 -2.70 -18.86 7.59
CA PHE A 328 -1.32 -19.06 7.16
C PHE A 328 -0.52 -19.76 8.24
N CYS A 329 0.06 -20.92 7.93
CA CYS A 329 1.00 -21.56 8.85
C CYS A 329 2.14 -20.61 9.20
N GLY A 330 2.36 -20.38 10.49
CA GLY A 330 3.42 -19.48 10.92
C GLY A 330 2.93 -18.09 11.30
N ASN A 331 1.72 -17.71 10.85
CA ASN A 331 1.04 -16.45 11.15
C ASN A 331 1.80 -15.18 10.75
N PHE A 332 2.48 -15.19 9.60
CA PHE A 332 3.00 -13.98 8.95
C PHE A 332 2.19 -13.73 7.67
N TRP A 333 1.74 -12.50 7.45
CA TRP A 333 0.89 -12.20 6.30
C TRP A 333 0.79 -10.70 6.00
N TYR A 334 0.47 -10.39 4.74
CA TYR A 334 -0.20 -9.15 4.39
C TYR A 334 -1.72 -9.34 4.36
N ALA A 335 -2.46 -8.30 4.76
CA ALA A 335 -3.91 -8.25 4.56
C ALA A 335 -4.40 -6.85 4.19
N SER A 336 -5.45 -6.78 3.38
CA SER A 336 -6.16 -5.52 3.17
C SER A 336 -7.00 -5.17 4.42
N THR A 337 -6.99 -3.91 4.82
CA THR A 337 -7.86 -3.42 5.91
C THR A 337 -9.34 -3.62 5.60
N GLN A 338 -9.73 -3.62 4.32
CA GLN A 338 -11.07 -3.99 3.85
C GLN A 338 -11.45 -5.40 4.25
N TYR A 339 -10.59 -6.37 3.95
CA TYR A 339 -10.83 -7.75 4.34
C TYR A 339 -10.83 -7.91 5.86
N LEU A 340 -9.89 -7.27 6.56
CA LEU A 340 -9.83 -7.31 8.03
C LEU A 340 -11.13 -6.82 8.70
N ARG A 341 -11.82 -5.83 8.11
CA ARG A 341 -13.14 -5.37 8.60
C ARG A 341 -14.27 -6.37 8.41
N MET A 342 -14.09 -7.39 7.57
CA MET A 342 -15.07 -8.46 7.32
C MET A 342 -14.87 -9.67 8.25
N LEU A 343 -13.77 -9.70 9.02
CA LEU A 343 -13.50 -10.74 9.99
C LEU A 343 -14.47 -10.68 11.18
N ALA A 344 -14.56 -11.78 11.94
CA ALA A 344 -15.28 -11.77 13.20
C ALA A 344 -14.63 -10.77 14.19
N ASP A 345 -15.42 -10.12 15.04
CA ASP A 345 -14.89 -9.28 16.11
C ASP A 345 -13.87 -10.08 16.93
N PHE A 346 -12.64 -9.57 17.04
CA PHE A 346 -11.55 -10.37 17.57
C PHE A 346 -11.75 -10.73 19.04
N ARG A 347 -12.29 -9.82 19.87
CA ARG A 347 -12.55 -10.10 21.29
C ARG A 347 -13.55 -11.23 21.46
N HIS A 348 -14.65 -11.17 20.71
CA HIS A 348 -15.66 -12.21 20.75
C HIS A 348 -15.13 -13.55 20.23
N TYR A 349 -14.42 -13.52 19.10
CA TYR A 349 -13.80 -14.69 18.49
C TYR A 349 -12.77 -15.37 19.40
N TYR A 350 -11.94 -14.57 20.08
CA TYR A 350 -10.87 -15.06 20.94
C TYR A 350 -11.39 -15.76 22.21
N GLU A 351 -12.50 -15.28 22.78
CA GLU A 351 -13.13 -15.94 23.94
C GLU A 351 -14.01 -17.13 23.53
N ASN A 352 -14.52 -17.16 22.29
CA ASN A 352 -15.38 -18.23 21.78
C ASN A 352 -14.87 -18.74 20.41
N PRO A 353 -13.67 -19.35 20.36
CA PRO A 353 -13.13 -19.87 19.12
C PRO A 353 -14.03 -20.97 18.57
N ARG A 354 -14.17 -21.02 17.24
CA ARG A 354 -15.01 -22.03 16.54
C ARG A 354 -14.40 -23.44 16.52
N TYR A 355 -13.33 -23.65 17.25
CA TYR A 355 -12.60 -24.89 17.36
C TYR A 355 -12.23 -25.10 18.82
N GLN A 356 -12.16 -26.35 19.22
CA GLN A 356 -11.75 -26.75 20.56
C GLN A 356 -10.51 -27.62 20.45
N LEU A 357 -9.51 -27.28 21.25
CA LEU A 357 -8.32 -28.10 21.45
C LEU A 357 -8.39 -28.76 22.82
N TRP A 358 -7.49 -29.70 23.05
CA TRP A 358 -7.37 -30.46 24.30
C TRP A 358 -7.15 -29.58 25.54
N ASP A 359 -6.56 -28.39 25.37
CA ASP A 359 -6.38 -27.42 26.46
C ASP A 359 -6.73 -25.98 26.03
N ARG A 360 -7.19 -25.18 27.01
CA ARG A 360 -7.65 -23.78 26.81
C ARG A 360 -6.53 -22.83 26.39
N VAL A 361 -5.30 -23.10 26.79
CA VAL A 361 -4.13 -22.25 26.53
C VAL A 361 -3.76 -22.33 25.05
N SER A 362 -3.66 -23.55 24.52
CA SER A 362 -3.46 -23.84 23.11
C SER A 362 -4.60 -23.28 22.26
N SER A 363 -5.85 -23.38 22.72
CA SER A 363 -7.00 -22.79 22.03
C SER A 363 -6.89 -21.28 21.91
N LYS A 364 -6.54 -20.58 23.00
CA LYS A 364 -6.32 -19.12 22.99
C LYS A 364 -5.17 -18.72 22.08
N ARG A 365 -4.04 -19.42 22.14
CA ARG A 365 -2.87 -19.15 21.30
C ARG A 365 -3.18 -19.30 19.81
N LEU A 366 -3.83 -20.39 19.39
CA LEU A 366 -4.24 -20.56 18.00
C LEU A 366 -5.34 -19.56 17.60
N GLY A 367 -5.99 -18.91 18.56
CA GLY A 367 -7.01 -17.87 18.33
C GLY A 367 -6.46 -16.73 17.51
N CYS A 368 -5.22 -16.35 17.80
CA CYS A 368 -4.52 -15.31 17.06
C CYS A 368 -4.14 -15.74 15.64
N GLU A 369 -3.86 -17.03 15.40
CA GLU A 369 -3.47 -17.55 14.09
C GLU A 369 -4.69 -17.77 13.18
N PHE A 370 -5.81 -18.24 13.75
CA PHE A 370 -6.98 -18.62 12.95
C PHE A 370 -7.96 -17.45 12.72
N TRP A 371 -7.79 -16.32 13.40
CA TRP A 371 -8.66 -15.15 13.22
C TRP A 371 -8.71 -14.65 11.77
N ILE A 372 -7.57 -14.71 11.06
CA ILE A 372 -7.46 -14.26 9.66
C ILE A 372 -8.38 -15.00 8.69
N GLY A 373 -8.84 -16.22 9.02
CA GLY A 373 -9.81 -16.99 8.24
C GLY A 373 -11.23 -16.98 8.80
N SER A 374 -11.54 -16.10 9.75
CA SER A 374 -12.84 -16.09 10.44
C SER A 374 -14.01 -15.51 9.63
N CYS A 375 -13.74 -14.89 8.48
CA CYS A 375 -14.75 -14.31 7.59
C CYS A 375 -15.78 -15.37 7.16
N GLN A 376 -17.06 -15.08 7.36
CA GLN A 376 -18.17 -15.96 6.94
C GLN A 376 -18.92 -15.46 5.71
N GLN A 377 -18.73 -14.19 5.35
CA GLN A 377 -19.54 -13.54 4.33
C GLN A 377 -19.01 -13.78 2.92
N ALA A 378 -17.70 -13.94 2.77
CA ALA A 378 -17.06 -14.18 1.47
C ALA A 378 -15.75 -14.96 1.64
N LYS A 379 -15.42 -15.77 0.65
CA LYS A 379 -14.11 -16.43 0.55
C LYS A 379 -13.05 -15.38 0.19
N PRO A 380 -11.95 -15.25 0.96
CA PRO A 380 -10.88 -14.32 0.61
C PRO A 380 -10.20 -14.70 -0.70
N LYS A 381 -9.75 -13.69 -1.46
CA LYS A 381 -8.74 -13.87 -2.50
C LYS A 381 -7.37 -13.98 -1.84
N VAL A 382 -6.82 -15.19 -1.82
CA VAL A 382 -5.56 -15.48 -1.14
C VAL A 382 -4.45 -15.76 -2.14
N LEU A 383 -3.30 -15.10 -1.97
CA LEU A 383 -2.05 -15.46 -2.62
C LEU A 383 -1.16 -16.21 -1.62
N SER A 384 -0.90 -17.48 -1.90
CA SER A 384 0.00 -18.31 -1.10
C SER A 384 1.32 -18.54 -1.83
N LEU A 385 2.39 -17.92 -1.34
CA LEU A 385 3.64 -17.73 -2.09
C LEU A 385 4.47 -19.02 -2.26
N VAL A 386 4.57 -19.86 -1.22
CA VAL A 386 5.48 -21.01 -1.22
C VAL A 386 4.76 -22.32 -1.52
N CYS A 387 3.60 -22.53 -0.89
CA CYS A 387 2.76 -23.70 -1.11
C CYS A 387 1.35 -23.45 -0.57
N SER A 388 0.42 -24.38 -0.75
CA SER A 388 -0.91 -24.34 -0.12
C SER A 388 -1.27 -25.72 0.38
N ASN A 389 -1.95 -25.81 1.52
CA ASN A 389 -2.42 -27.08 2.11
C ASN A 389 -1.32 -28.11 2.40
N VAL A 390 -0.06 -27.68 2.53
CA VAL A 390 1.07 -28.57 2.86
C VAL A 390 1.33 -28.51 4.37
N ASP A 391 1.69 -29.64 4.98
CA ASP A 391 2.24 -29.64 6.33
C ASP A 391 3.70 -29.16 6.30
N PHE A 392 3.83 -27.85 6.44
CA PHE A 392 5.09 -27.11 6.47
C PHE A 392 5.97 -27.46 7.67
N CYS A 393 5.39 -28.12 8.68
CA CYS A 393 6.08 -28.44 9.92
C CYS A 393 6.93 -29.72 9.85
N SER A 394 6.69 -30.53 8.81
CA SER A 394 7.39 -31.79 8.60
C SER A 394 8.82 -31.57 8.12
N GLY A 395 9.78 -32.36 8.64
CA GLY A 395 11.15 -32.38 8.12
C GLY A 395 11.22 -32.81 6.65
N GLU A 396 10.18 -33.47 6.14
CA GLU A 396 10.01 -33.81 4.72
C GLU A 396 9.98 -32.61 3.80
N PHE A 397 9.26 -31.55 4.17
CA PHE A 397 9.22 -30.33 3.37
C PHE A 397 10.61 -29.67 3.23
N TRP A 398 11.45 -29.80 4.27
CA TRP A 398 12.76 -29.15 4.36
C TRP A 398 13.92 -29.98 3.84
N ARG A 399 13.72 -31.27 3.52
CA ARG A 399 14.79 -32.17 3.08
C ARG A 399 15.55 -31.68 1.84
N ASN A 400 14.89 -30.91 0.97
CA ASN A 400 15.45 -30.43 -0.31
C ASN A 400 15.46 -28.90 -0.46
N LYS A 401 15.21 -28.14 0.62
CA LYS A 401 15.15 -26.67 0.58
C LYS A 401 16.23 -26.12 1.51
N ASN A 402 17.31 -25.64 0.91
CA ASN A 402 18.44 -25.02 1.60
C ASN A 402 18.05 -23.66 2.19
#